data_AF-A0A7V4JM19-F1
#
_entry.id   AF-A0A7V4JM19-F1
#
_cell.length_a   1.000
_cell.length_b   1.000
_cell.length_c   1.000
_cell.angle_alpha   90.00
_cell.angle_beta   90.00
_cell.angle_gamma   90.00
#
_symmetry.space_group_name_H-M   'P 1'
#
loop_
_entity.id
_entity.type
_entity.pdbx_description
1 polymer ?
#
loop_
_entity_poly.entity_id
_entity_poly.type
_entity_poly.pdbx_seq_one_letter_code
_entity_poly.pdbx_strand_id
1 'polypeptide(L)' 'MKLQVVDIAIIVLYLVSTIFVGWWVSKKASESIQHYFLGGNSLPWYLLGVSNASGMFDIAG' A
#
# COMPACT_ATOMS: atom_id res chain seq x y z
N MET A 1 1.18 -29.85 -4.27
CA MET A 1 1.66 -28.94 -3.20
C MET A 1 0.50 -28.67 -2.27
N LYS A 2 0.67 -28.87 -0.96
CA LYS A 2 -0.41 -28.70 0.02
C LYS A 2 -0.11 -27.44 0.83
N LEU A 3 -0.95 -26.42 0.73
CA LEU A 3 -0.81 -25.20 1.52
C LEU A 3 -1.00 -25.54 2.99
N GLN A 4 -0.04 -25.15 3.81
CA GLN A 4 -0.14 -25.26 5.25
C GLN A 4 -1.05 -24.15 5.78
N VAL A 5 -1.62 -24.38 6.97
CA VAL A 5 -2.47 -23.38 7.62
C VAL A 5 -1.72 -22.06 7.83
N VAL A 6 -0.41 -22.12 8.07
CA VAL A 6 0.44 -20.92 8.21
C VAL A 6 0.52 -20.11 6.91
N ASP A 7 0.59 -20.76 5.75
CA ASP A 7 0.64 -20.07 4.45
C ASP A 7 -0.65 -19.27 4.22
N ILE A 8 -1.80 -19.91 4.49
CA ILE A 8 -3.11 -19.28 4.37
C ILE A 8 -3.23 -18.12 5.37
N ALA A 9 -2.76 -18.30 6.61
CA ALA A 9 -2.78 -17.25 7.62
C ALA A 9 -1.96 -16.01 7.19
N ILE A 10 -0.79 -16.21 6.58
CA ILE A 10 0.05 -15.11 6.07
C ILE A 10 -0.70 -14.35 4.95
N ILE A 11 -1.32 -15.07 4.01
CA ILE A 11 -2.07 -14.45 2.90
C ILE A 11 -3.25 -13.64 3.45
N VAL A 12 -4.04 -14.21 4.35
CA VAL A 12 -5.19 -13.51 4.96
C VAL A 12 -4.73 -12.27 5.72
N LEU A 13 -3.66 -12.39 6.53
CA LEU A 13 -3.10 -11.27 7.26
C LEU A 13 -2.64 -10.14 6.33
N TYR A 14 -1.97 -10.48 5.23
CA TYR A 14 -1.52 -9.52 4.22
C TYR A 14 -2.70 -8.77 3.58
N LEU A 15 -3.75 -9.49 3.18
CA LEU A 15 -4.93 -8.90 2.56
C LEU A 15 -5.68 -7.97 3.52
N VAL A 16 -5.91 -8.42 4.76
CA VAL A 16 -6.58 -7.62 5.81
C VAL A 16 -5.77 -6.35 6.11
N SER A 17 -4.45 -6.49 6.25
CA SER A 17 -3.56 -5.35 6.48
C SER A 17 -3.60 -4.34 5.33
N THR A 18 -3.59 -4.83 4.08
CA THR A 18 -3.67 -3.98 2.88
C THR A 18 -4.98 -3.20 2.83
N ILE A 19 -6.12 -3.86 3.10
CA ILE A 19 -7.44 -3.20 3.15
C ILE A 19 -7.48 -2.14 4.27
N PHE A 20 -6.94 -2.47 5.46
CA PHE A 20 -6.92 -1.55 6.59
C PHE A 20 -6.08 -0.30 6.30
N VAL A 21 -4.89 -0.48 5.72
CA VAL A 21 -4.02 0.63 5.29
C VAL A 21 -4.74 1.48 4.24
N GLY A 22 -5.34 0.85 3.23
CA GLY A 22 -6.10 1.54 2.19
C GLY A 22 -7.21 2.41 2.77
N TRP A 23 -8.05 1.84 3.63
CA TRP A 23 -9.13 2.57 4.30
C TRP A 23 -8.63 3.74 5.16
N TRP A 24 -7.54 3.54 5.90
CA TRP A 24 -6.95 4.60 6.72
C TRP A 24 -6.40 5.75 5.86
N VAL A 25 -5.71 5.44 4.77
CA VAL A 25 -5.18 6.43 3.83
C VAL A 25 -6.31 7.15 3.08
N SER A 26 -7.39 6.45 2.70
CA SER A 26 -8.56 7.06 2.05
C SER A 26 -9.19 8.18 2.88
N LYS A 27 -9.22 8.04 4.21
CA LYS A 27 -9.70 9.12 5.10
C LYS A 27 -8.86 10.39 4.96
N LYS A 28 -7.53 10.26 4.96
CA LYS A 28 -6.62 11.40 4.77
C LYS A 28 -6.72 11.99 3.37
N ALA A 29 -6.81 11.15 2.34
CA ALA A 29 -6.93 11.58 0.95
C ALA A 29 -8.22 12.38 0.69
N SER A 30 -9.25 12.17 1.49
CA SER A 30 -10.55 12.85 1.38
C SER A 30 -10.56 14.28 1.95
N GLU A 31 -9.49 14.72 2.64
CA GLU A 31 -9.41 16.04 3.27
C GLU A 31 -9.30 17.19 2.24
N SER A 32 -8.58 16.98 1.13
CA SER A 32 -8.53 17.93 0.01
C SER A 32 -7.94 17.30 -1.25
N ILE A 33 -8.10 17.97 -2.40
CA ILE A 33 -7.43 17.61 -3.66
C ILE A 33 -5.90 17.56 -3.49
N GLN A 34 -5.32 18.42 -2.64
CA GLN A 34 -3.88 18.38 -2.35
C GLN A 34 -3.49 17.12 -1.57
N HIS A 35 -4.31 16.66 -0.62
CA HIS A 35 -4.07 15.40 0.08
C HIS A 35 -4.25 14.19 -0.83
N TYR A 36 -5.22 14.23 -1.75
CA TYR A 36 -5.47 13.16 -2.71
C TYR A 36 -4.31 12.97 -3.70
N PHE A 37 -3.80 14.06 -4.30
CA PHE A 37 -2.76 13.96 -5.34
C PHE A 37 -1.33 14.05 -4.80
N LEU A 38 -1.08 14.85 -3.75
CA LEU A 38 0.27 15.15 -3.28
C LEU A 38 0.56 14.60 -1.88
N GLY A 39 -0.37 13.84 -1.27
CA GLY A 39 -0.22 13.38 0.12
C GLY A 39 0.01 14.54 1.10
N GLY A 40 -0.50 15.73 0.77
CA GLY A 40 -0.30 16.94 1.55
C GLY A 40 1.13 17.48 1.53
N ASN A 41 1.98 17.10 0.56
CA ASN A 41 3.40 17.46 0.49
C ASN A 41 4.20 17.10 1.76
N SER A 42 3.73 16.08 2.49
CA SER A 42 4.32 15.65 3.76
C SER A 42 5.22 14.43 3.65
N LEU A 43 5.25 13.77 2.47
CA LEU A 43 6.04 12.57 2.26
C LEU A 43 7.53 12.92 2.07
N PRO A 44 8.43 12.29 2.84
CA PRO A 44 9.87 12.43 2.60
C PRO A 44 10.29 11.77 1.29
N TRP A 45 11.35 12.32 0.69
CA TRP A 45 11.81 11.96 -0.67
C TRP A 45 12.10 10.47 -0.86
N TYR A 46 12.57 9.76 0.17
CA TYR A 46 12.89 8.34 0.07
C TYR A 46 11.63 7.47 -0.12
N LEU A 47 10.49 7.86 0.48
CA LEU A 47 9.22 7.17 0.25
C LEU A 47 8.71 7.38 -1.18
N LEU A 48 8.94 8.57 -1.74
CA LEU A 48 8.63 8.85 -3.14
C LEU A 48 9.45 7.97 -4.08
N GLY A 49 10.76 7.81 -3.79
CA GLY A 49 11.65 6.93 -4.54
C GLY A 49 11.21 5.46 -4.49
N VAL A 50 10.90 4.95 -3.29
CA VAL A 50 10.41 3.57 -3.11
C VAL A 50 9.07 3.37 -3.82
N SER A 51 8.13 4.32 -3.72
CA SER A 51 6.84 4.23 -4.40
C SER A 51 7.00 4.14 -5.91
N ASN A 52 7.85 4.99 -6.50
CA ASN A 52 8.09 4.96 -7.95
C ASN A 52 8.75 3.64 -8.37
N ALA A 53 9.76 3.19 -7.64
CA ALA A 53 10.42 1.91 -7.93
C ALA A 53 9.44 0.72 -7.83
N SER A 54 8.55 0.72 -6.84
CA SER A 54 7.57 -0.35 -6.65
C SER A 54 6.54 -0.43 -7.79
N GLY A 55 6.18 0.69 -8.40
CA GLY A 55 5.25 0.70 -9.54
C GLY A 55 5.85 0.15 -10.84
N MET A 56 7.18 0.07 -10.92
CA MET A 56 7.90 -0.49 -12.05
C MET A 56 8.23 -1.97 -11.88
N PHE A 57 8.02 -2.53 -10.70
CA PHE A 57 8.34 -3.92 -10.38
C PHE A 57 7.05 -4.69 -10.11
N ASP A 58 6.62 -5.50 -11.07
CA ASP A 58 5.42 -6.32 -10.96
C ASP A 58 5.73 -7.81 -11.16
N ILE A 59 4.68 -8.65 -11.23
CA ILE A 59 4.83 -10.09 -11.39
C ILE A 59 5.35 -10.47 -12.79
N ALA A 60 5.15 -9.61 -13.78
CA ALA A 60 5.60 -9.82 -15.16
C ALA A 60 7.06 -9.39 -15.39
N GLY A 61 7.59 -8.51 -14.54
CA GLY A 61 8.96 -8.03 -14.57
C GLY A 61 9.05 -6.55 -14.93
#